data_AF-A0A0R3PQZ4-F1
#
_entry.id   AF-A0A0R3PQZ4-F1
#
_cell.length_a   1.000
_cell.length_b   1.000
_cell.length_c   1.000
_cell.angle_alpha   90.00
_cell.angle_beta   90.00
_cell.angle_gamma   90.00
#
_symmetry.space_group_name_H-M   'P 1'
#
loop_
_entity.id
_entity.type
_entity.pdbx_description
1 polymer ?
#
loop_
_entity_poly.entity_id
_entity_poly.type
_entity_poly.pdbx_seq_one_letter_code
_entity_poly.pdbx_strand_id
1 'polypeptide(L)'
;MLLARAYLGMQCFWGESAFAKVKGIKKTRVGYAGGTTANPTYGNIGDHTEITESKYGDIETYVVKLDKFYQAEDYHQKYWLRNQRDIFDELKLNDSQVANSILATKINAYCAGYTDFSELEELKKDHGLSDSLVDRIKRFASAGGDPRACH
;
A
#
# COMPACT_ATOMS: atom_id res chain seq x y z
N MET A 1 11.79 -17.31 9.85
CA MET A 1 11.39 -17.54 8.44
C MET A 1 11.96 -16.39 7.60
N LEU A 2 12.72 -16.68 6.55
CA LEU A 2 13.25 -15.66 5.63
C LEU A 2 12.12 -15.14 4.73
N LEU A 3 11.95 -13.82 4.66
CA LEU A 3 11.00 -13.18 3.75
C LEU A 3 11.71 -12.88 2.43
N ALA A 4 11.12 -13.29 1.31
CA ALA A 4 11.55 -12.86 -0.02
C ALA A 4 10.96 -11.48 -0.34
N ARG A 5 11.68 -10.67 -1.13
CA ARG A 5 11.21 -9.35 -1.60
C ARG A 5 11.06 -9.36 -3.11
N ALA A 6 9.97 -8.78 -3.59
CA ALA A 6 9.73 -8.50 -5.00
C ALA A 6 9.44 -7.00 -5.16
N TYR A 7 9.82 -6.45 -6.31
CA TYR A 7 9.58 -5.06 -6.67
C TYR A 7 8.81 -5.03 -7.99
N LEU A 8 7.75 -4.23 -8.04
CA LEU A 8 6.84 -4.16 -9.18
C LEU A 8 6.61 -2.68 -9.51
N GLY A 9 6.83 -2.29 -10.76
CA GLY A 9 6.49 -0.97 -11.28
C GLY A 9 5.14 -1.05 -12.00
N MET A 10 4.11 -0.42 -11.44
CA MET A 10 2.73 -0.51 -11.94
C MET A 10 2.06 0.86 -12.04
N GLN A 11 2.82 1.89 -12.42
CA GLN A 11 2.31 3.26 -12.50
C GLN A 11 1.93 3.78 -11.10
N CYS A 12 0.73 4.35 -10.93
CA CYS A 12 0.24 4.80 -9.62
C CYS A 12 0.32 3.65 -8.60
N PHE A 13 1.14 3.86 -7.58
CA PHE A 13 1.40 2.84 -6.57
C PHE A 13 0.35 2.77 -5.44
N TRP A 14 -0.67 3.65 -5.42
CA TRP A 14 -1.71 3.62 -4.38
C TRP A 14 -2.61 2.39 -4.49
N GLY A 15 -2.58 1.71 -5.64
CA GLY A 15 -3.09 0.36 -5.83
C GLY A 15 -2.33 -0.74 -5.08
N GLU A 16 -1.26 -0.42 -4.31
CA GLU A 16 -0.48 -1.42 -3.55
C GLU A 16 -1.34 -2.29 -2.61
N SER A 17 -2.49 -1.78 -2.18
CA SER A 17 -3.46 -2.49 -1.35
C SER A 17 -3.98 -3.78 -2.00
N ALA A 18 -3.97 -3.87 -3.34
CA ALA A 18 -4.33 -5.08 -4.06
C ALA A 18 -3.38 -6.25 -3.76
N PHE A 19 -2.08 -5.98 -3.57
CA PHE A 19 -1.10 -7.02 -3.24
C PHE A 19 -1.30 -7.60 -1.85
N ALA A 20 -1.82 -6.82 -0.91
CA ALA A 20 -2.10 -7.29 0.44
C ALA A 20 -3.18 -8.39 0.48
N LYS A 21 -3.98 -8.54 -0.59
CA LYS A 21 -4.98 -9.60 -0.78
C LYS A 21 -4.33 -10.94 -1.19
N VAL A 22 -3.10 -10.91 -1.70
CA VAL A 22 -2.41 -12.12 -2.18
C VAL A 22 -1.88 -12.92 -1.00
N LYS A 23 -2.28 -14.20 -0.92
CA LYS A 23 -1.82 -15.12 0.14
C LYS A 23 -0.30 -15.17 0.18
N GLY A 24 0.27 -14.96 1.36
CA GLY A 24 1.72 -14.96 1.59
C GLY A 24 2.37 -13.58 1.56
N ILE A 25 1.71 -12.55 1.02
CA ILE A 25 2.20 -11.16 1.13
C ILE A 25 1.99 -10.68 2.56
N LYS A 26 3.10 -10.32 3.21
CA LYS A 26 3.11 -9.84 4.60
C LYS A 26 3.23 -8.32 4.71
N LYS A 27 3.97 -7.70 3.80
CA LYS A 27 4.29 -6.26 3.83
C LYS A 27 4.35 -5.72 2.42
N THR A 28 3.89 -4.49 2.25
CA THR A 28 4.07 -3.72 1.02
C THR A 28 4.68 -2.36 1.36
N ARG A 29 5.44 -1.79 0.42
CA ARG A 29 6.02 -0.45 0.52
C ARG A 29 6.06 0.15 -0.88
N VAL A 30 5.79 1.44 -1.00
CA VAL A 30 5.83 2.17 -2.27
C VAL A 30 7.06 3.07 -2.38
N GLY A 31 7.51 3.30 -3.59
CA GLY A 31 8.74 4.03 -3.88
C GLY A 31 9.07 4.05 -5.36
N TYR A 32 10.16 4.74 -5.70
CA TYR A 32 10.65 4.96 -7.05
C TYR A 32 11.86 4.08 -7.36
N ALA A 33 11.90 3.56 -8.58
CA ALA A 33 12.91 2.63 -9.06
C ALA A 33 13.00 2.65 -10.60
N GLY A 34 14.11 2.13 -11.14
CA GLY A 34 14.32 1.95 -12.58
C GLY A 34 15.06 3.08 -13.29
N GLY A 35 15.19 4.25 -12.68
CA GLY A 35 15.92 5.40 -13.21
C GLY A 35 17.33 5.57 -12.65
N THR A 36 18.04 6.54 -13.19
CA THR A 36 19.39 6.98 -12.79
C THR A 36 19.39 8.19 -11.87
N THR A 37 18.27 8.92 -11.79
CA THR A 37 18.11 10.11 -10.93
C THR A 37 18.29 9.75 -9.45
N ALA A 38 19.12 10.50 -8.73
CA ALA A 38 19.36 10.26 -7.30
C ALA A 38 18.29 10.93 -6.44
N ASN A 39 17.84 10.23 -5.39
CA ASN A 39 16.87 10.72 -4.40
C ASN A 39 15.58 11.31 -5.04
N PRO A 40 14.87 10.55 -5.89
CA PRO A 40 13.63 11.02 -6.49
C PRO A 40 12.58 11.33 -5.44
N THR A 41 11.72 12.30 -5.75
CA THR A 41 10.53 12.69 -5.00
C THR A 41 9.33 12.71 -5.93
N TYR A 42 8.12 12.79 -5.39
CA TYR A 42 6.91 12.84 -6.22
C TYR A 42 6.92 14.03 -7.19
N GLY A 43 7.40 15.19 -6.74
CA GLY A 43 7.53 16.39 -7.58
C GLY A 43 8.69 16.35 -8.58
N ASN A 44 9.57 15.36 -8.48
CA ASN A 44 10.74 15.20 -9.36
C ASN A 44 11.18 13.72 -9.42
N ILE A 45 10.41 12.91 -10.14
CA ILE A 45 10.69 11.47 -10.31
C ILE A 45 11.87 11.21 -11.25
N GLY A 46 12.23 12.17 -12.11
CA GLY A 46 13.27 12.01 -13.13
C GLY A 46 12.93 10.94 -14.16
N ASP A 47 13.83 9.97 -14.31
CA ASP A 47 13.70 8.79 -15.19
C ASP A 47 13.26 7.51 -14.44
N HIS A 48 12.82 7.64 -13.18
CA HIS A 48 12.16 6.54 -12.47
C HIS A 48 10.70 6.39 -12.91
N THR A 49 10.12 5.22 -12.70
CA THR A 49 8.79 4.89 -13.24
C THR A 49 7.64 5.20 -12.27
N GLU A 50 6.75 6.13 -12.67
CA GLU A 50 5.29 6.17 -12.44
C GLU A 50 4.68 6.69 -13.76
N ILE A 51 3.77 5.96 -14.45
CA ILE A 51 3.35 6.34 -15.83
C ILE A 51 1.83 6.37 -16.00
N THR A 52 1.23 7.44 -16.50
CA THR A 52 0.00 7.45 -17.33
C THR A 52 0.26 8.50 -18.41
N GLU A 53 0.15 8.33 -19.73
CA GLU A 53 -0.76 7.60 -20.62
C GLU A 53 0.05 7.07 -21.83
N SER A 54 -0.30 5.90 -22.39
CA SER A 54 0.08 5.54 -23.76
C SER A 54 -1.18 5.20 -24.55
N LYS A 55 -1.38 5.92 -25.65
CA LYS A 55 -2.26 5.51 -26.75
C LYS A 55 -1.80 4.13 -27.23
N TYR A 56 -2.65 3.13 -26.98
CA TYR A 56 -2.61 1.75 -27.48
C TYR A 56 -1.43 1.37 -28.39
N GLY A 57 -0.35 0.86 -27.78
CA GLY A 57 0.66 0.00 -28.40
C GLY A 57 0.71 -1.36 -27.68
N ASP A 58 1.57 -2.28 -28.13
CA ASP A 58 1.73 -3.61 -27.53
C ASP A 58 2.08 -3.52 -26.03
N ILE A 59 1.48 -4.39 -25.20
CA ILE A 59 1.70 -4.41 -23.75
C ILE A 59 3.07 -5.03 -23.47
N GLU A 60 4.03 -4.24 -22.98
CA GLU A 60 5.37 -4.72 -22.62
C GLU A 60 5.58 -4.65 -21.11
N THR A 61 5.78 -5.82 -20.46
CA THR A 61 6.22 -5.91 -19.06
C THR A 61 7.65 -6.42 -19.03
N TYR A 62 8.57 -5.60 -18.53
CA TYR A 62 9.98 -5.94 -18.44
C TYR A 62 10.34 -6.45 -17.03
N VAL A 63 10.94 -7.63 -16.95
CA VAL A 63 11.57 -8.10 -15.71
C VAL A 63 13.03 -7.69 -15.75
N VAL A 64 13.35 -6.61 -15.08
CA VAL A 64 14.72 -6.09 -14.97
C VAL A 64 15.29 -6.34 -13.58
N LYS A 65 16.61 -6.46 -13.51
CA LYS A 65 17.30 -6.46 -12.21
C LYS A 65 17.15 -5.09 -11.58
N LEU A 66 16.72 -5.06 -10.32
CA LEU A 66 16.63 -3.82 -9.58
C LEU A 66 17.98 -3.48 -8.94
N ASP A 67 18.53 -2.32 -9.31
CA ASP A 67 19.79 -1.84 -8.74
C ASP A 67 19.58 -1.00 -7.46
N LYS A 68 18.59 -0.10 -7.44
CA LYS A 68 18.27 0.76 -6.29
C LYS A 68 16.78 0.98 -6.14
N PHE A 69 16.33 1.09 -4.88
CA PHE A 69 14.96 1.43 -4.50
C PHE A 69 14.98 2.64 -3.57
N TYR A 70 14.17 3.66 -3.89
CA TYR A 70 13.98 4.85 -3.08
C TYR A 70 12.56 4.84 -2.50
N GLN A 71 12.42 4.82 -1.17
CA GLN A 71 11.10 4.90 -0.54
C GLN A 71 10.47 6.26 -0.85
N ALA A 72 9.20 6.25 -1.27
CA ALA A 72 8.41 7.47 -1.46
C ALA A 72 8.04 8.11 -0.12
N GLU A 73 7.69 9.39 -0.16
CA GLU A 73 7.33 10.21 0.99
C GLU A 73 6.27 9.54 1.87
N ASP A 74 6.30 9.82 3.17
CA ASP A 74 5.48 9.11 4.15
C ASP A 74 3.98 9.18 3.85
N TYR A 75 3.50 10.28 3.29
CA TYR A 75 2.09 10.48 2.91
C TYR A 75 1.61 9.54 1.78
N HIS A 76 2.51 8.97 0.98
CA HIS A 76 2.15 7.94 -0.01
C HIS A 76 2.02 6.54 0.61
N GLN A 77 2.66 6.29 1.76
CA GLN A 77 2.64 4.98 2.39
C GLN A 77 1.26 4.71 2.99
N LYS A 78 0.62 3.60 2.57
CA LYS A 78 -0.71 3.18 3.06
C LYS A 78 -1.76 4.28 2.92
N TYR A 79 -1.83 4.85 1.72
CA TYR A 79 -2.71 5.95 1.36
C TYR A 79 -4.15 5.81 1.85
N TRP A 80 -4.79 4.65 1.62
CA TRP A 80 -6.19 4.42 2.04
C TRP A 80 -6.35 4.47 3.55
N LEU A 81 -5.41 3.89 4.29
CA LEU A 81 -5.40 3.97 5.75
C LEU A 81 -5.23 5.42 6.22
N ARG A 82 -4.27 6.17 5.66
CA ARG A 82 -4.05 7.58 6.06
C ARG A 82 -5.26 8.49 5.80
N ASN A 83 -6.04 8.19 4.77
CA ASN A 83 -7.25 8.94 4.45
C ASN A 83 -8.46 8.55 5.32
N GLN A 84 -8.45 7.40 6.00
CA GLN A 84 -9.44 7.05 7.01
C GLN A 84 -8.99 7.56 8.39
N ARG A 85 -9.16 8.87 8.61
CA ARG A 85 -8.64 9.59 9.79
C ARG A 85 -9.07 8.99 11.12
N ASP A 86 -10.33 8.57 11.24
CA ASP A 86 -10.88 7.97 12.45
C ASP A 86 -10.21 6.63 12.81
N ILE A 87 -9.93 5.80 11.80
CA ILE A 87 -9.20 4.54 11.95
C ILE A 87 -7.72 4.82 12.21
N PHE A 88 -7.11 5.72 11.44
CA PHE A 88 -5.68 6.03 11.51
C PHE A 88 -5.28 6.61 12.85
N ASP A 89 -6.02 7.61 13.34
CA ASP A 89 -5.71 8.31 14.57
C ASP A 89 -5.88 7.38 15.80
N GLU A 90 -6.80 6.39 15.76
CA GLU A 90 -6.95 5.40 16.83
C GLU A 90 -5.80 4.39 16.89
N LEU A 91 -5.22 4.02 15.74
CA LEU A 91 -4.10 3.07 15.70
C LEU A 91 -2.79 3.65 16.23
N LYS A 92 -2.65 4.98 16.28
CA LYS A 92 -1.48 5.70 16.82
C LYS A 92 -0.14 5.22 16.27
N LEU A 93 -0.11 4.85 14.99
CA LEU A 93 1.10 4.39 14.31
C LEU A 93 1.96 5.58 13.90
N ASN A 94 3.27 5.50 14.14
CA ASN A 94 4.22 6.42 13.52
C ASN A 94 4.53 6.03 12.07
N ASP A 95 5.14 6.92 11.28
CA ASP A 95 5.38 6.69 9.85
C ASP A 95 6.21 5.44 9.56
N SER A 96 7.18 5.12 10.42
CA SER A 96 7.94 3.87 10.32
C SER A 96 7.05 2.65 10.48
N GLN A 97 6.12 2.65 11.45
CA GLN A 97 5.16 1.56 11.63
C GLN A 97 4.16 1.47 10.47
N VAL A 98 3.72 2.60 9.91
CA VAL A 98 2.86 2.64 8.72
C VAL A 98 3.55 1.99 7.52
N ALA A 99 4.82 2.32 7.28
CA ALA A 99 5.58 1.81 6.15
C ALA A 99 6.01 0.33 6.29
N ASN A 100 6.06 -0.21 7.52
CA ASN A 100 6.75 -1.48 7.79
C ASN A 100 5.94 -2.58 8.46
N SER A 101 4.75 -2.28 8.97
CA SER A 101 3.96 -3.25 9.74
C SER A 101 2.99 -4.05 8.87
N ILE A 102 2.76 -5.30 9.30
CA ILE A 102 1.70 -6.16 8.74
C ILE A 102 0.34 -5.52 9.03
N LEU A 103 0.16 -4.99 10.25
CA LEU A 103 -1.04 -4.28 10.69
C LEU A 103 -1.43 -3.16 9.71
N ALA A 104 -0.54 -2.20 9.46
CA ALA A 104 -0.83 -1.10 8.54
C ALA A 104 -1.09 -1.59 7.11
N THR A 105 -0.35 -2.61 6.65
CA THR A 105 -0.55 -3.23 5.33
C THR A 105 -1.95 -3.81 5.16
N LYS A 106 -2.43 -4.56 6.15
CA LYS A 106 -3.73 -5.22 6.10
C LYS A 106 -4.88 -4.23 6.32
N ILE A 107 -4.74 -3.30 7.27
CA ILE A 107 -5.76 -2.26 7.47
C ILE A 107 -5.91 -1.37 6.24
N ASN A 108 -4.81 -0.99 5.57
CA ASN A 108 -4.87 -0.28 4.29
C ASN A 108 -5.65 -1.05 3.22
N ALA A 109 -5.53 -2.39 3.20
CA ALA A 109 -6.29 -3.22 2.28
C ALA A 109 -7.80 -3.20 2.58
N TYR A 110 -8.19 -3.26 3.87
CA TYR A 110 -9.58 -3.12 4.29
C TYR A 110 -10.13 -1.72 3.97
N CYS A 111 -9.35 -0.67 4.22
CA CYS A 111 -9.67 0.70 3.81
C CYS A 111 -9.75 0.87 2.29
N ALA A 112 -9.22 -0.07 1.49
CA ALA A 112 -9.35 -0.11 0.04
C ALA A 112 -10.48 -1.05 -0.44
N GLY A 113 -11.38 -1.47 0.45
CA GLY A 113 -12.54 -2.30 0.11
C GLY A 113 -12.26 -3.81 0.06
N TYR A 114 -11.19 -4.31 0.68
CA TYR A 114 -11.01 -5.75 0.86
C TYR A 114 -11.94 -6.29 1.94
N THR A 115 -12.66 -7.38 1.68
CA THR A 115 -13.73 -7.88 2.58
C THR A 115 -13.50 -9.28 3.14
N ASP A 116 -12.36 -9.91 2.85
CA ASP A 116 -11.97 -11.13 3.56
C ASP A 116 -11.32 -10.76 4.90
N PHE A 117 -12.12 -10.86 5.97
CA PHE A 117 -11.72 -10.48 7.31
C PHE A 117 -11.04 -11.59 8.12
N SER A 118 -10.67 -12.71 7.50
CA SER A 118 -10.06 -13.85 8.21
C SER A 118 -8.82 -13.46 9.02
N GLU A 119 -7.94 -12.63 8.43
CA GLU A 119 -6.74 -12.13 9.11
C GLU A 119 -7.03 -10.94 10.07
N LEU A 120 -8.21 -10.30 9.99
CA LEU A 120 -8.54 -9.15 10.84
C LEU A 120 -8.73 -9.55 12.30
N GLU A 121 -9.32 -10.72 12.57
CA GLU A 121 -9.50 -11.22 13.93
C GLU A 121 -8.16 -11.62 14.58
N GLU A 122 -7.22 -12.15 13.79
CA GLU A 122 -5.86 -12.41 14.25
C GLU A 122 -5.14 -11.09 14.61
N LEU A 123 -5.21 -10.10 13.71
CA LEU A 123 -4.63 -8.77 13.97
C LEU A 123 -5.23 -8.10 15.19
N LYS A 124 -6.54 -8.25 15.39
CA LYS A 124 -7.24 -7.76 16.59
C LYS A 124 -6.62 -8.34 17.85
N LYS A 125 -6.42 -9.66 17.90
CA LYS A 125 -5.81 -10.34 19.04
C LYS A 125 -4.35 -9.91 19.25
N ASP A 126 -3.56 -9.91 18.18
CA ASP A 126 -2.12 -9.66 18.26
C ASP A 126 -1.77 -8.21 18.61
N HIS A 127 -2.64 -7.27 18.22
CA HIS A 127 -2.43 -5.84 18.42
C HIS A 127 -3.38 -5.21 19.44
N GLY A 128 -4.25 -6.00 20.08
CA GLY A 128 -5.21 -5.51 21.08
C GLY A 128 -6.20 -4.49 20.52
N LEU A 129 -6.67 -4.68 19.28
CA LEU A 129 -7.61 -3.76 18.65
C LEU A 129 -8.99 -3.84 19.34
N SER A 130 -9.65 -2.70 19.51
CA SER A 130 -10.99 -2.66 20.08
C SER A 130 -12.04 -3.27 19.14
N ASP A 131 -13.10 -3.86 19.69
CA ASP A 131 -14.25 -4.36 18.90
C ASP A 131 -14.83 -3.24 18.03
N SER A 132 -14.94 -2.04 18.60
CA SER A 132 -15.44 -0.85 17.89
C SER A 132 -14.60 -0.48 16.67
N LEU A 133 -13.27 -0.56 16.79
CA LEU A 133 -12.36 -0.31 15.66
C LEU A 133 -12.51 -1.36 14.57
N VAL A 134 -12.57 -2.64 14.96
CA VAL A 134 -12.77 -3.75 14.01
C VAL A 134 -14.10 -3.60 13.27
N ASP A 135 -15.18 -3.23 13.96
CA ASP A 135 -16.49 -3.01 13.35
C ASP A 135 -16.50 -1.82 12.40
N ARG A 136 -15.77 -0.74 12.70
CA ARG A 136 -15.58 0.39 11.76
C ARG A 136 -14.82 -0.05 10.51
N ILE A 137 -13.71 -0.78 10.68
CA ILE A 137 -12.92 -1.31 9.56
C ILE A 137 -13.80 -2.18 8.64
N LYS A 138 -14.57 -3.12 9.20
CA LYS A 138 -15.47 -4.00 8.43
C LYS A 138 -16.55 -3.22 7.69
N ARG A 139 -17.17 -2.23 8.34
CA ARG A 139 -18.19 -1.36 7.72
C ARG A 139 -17.61 -0.57 6.57
N PHE A 140 -16.45 0.04 6.75
CA PHE A 140 -15.81 0.83 5.71
C PHE A 140 -15.41 -0.03 4.50
N ALA A 141 -14.79 -1.18 4.76
CA ALA A 141 -14.44 -2.15 3.73
C ALA A 141 -15.65 -2.60 2.90
N SER A 142 -16.78 -2.87 3.56
CA SER A 142 -18.01 -3.32 2.91
C SER A 142 -18.74 -2.22 2.13
N ALA A 143 -18.51 -0.95 2.49
CA ALA A 143 -19.06 0.21 1.78
C ALA A 143 -18.30 0.54 0.48
N GLY A 144 -17.15 -0.11 0.22
CA GLY A 144 -16.49 -0.10 -1.09
C GLY A 144 -15.37 0.92 -1.29
N GLY A 145 -14.84 1.55 -0.24
CA GLY A 145 -13.83 2.62 -0.38
C GLY A 145 -14.34 3.81 -1.22
N ASP A 146 -13.57 4.90 -1.35
CA ASP A 146 -13.91 5.94 -2.33
C ASP A 146 -13.37 5.52 -3.71
N PRO A 147 -14.21 5.12 -4.69
CA PRO A 147 -13.74 4.68 -6.00
C PRO A 147 -12.98 5.79 -6.78
N ARG A 148 -13.08 7.06 -6.34
CA ARG A 148 -12.35 8.18 -6.95
C ARG A 148 -10.93 8.33 -6.44
N ALA A 149 -10.54 7.70 -5.33
CA ALA A 149 -9.21 7.93 -4.75
C ALA A 149 -8.04 7.31 -5.56
N CYS A 150 -8.33 6.68 -6.70
CA CYS A 150 -7.33 6.18 -7.65
C CYS A 150 -7.24 6.99 -8.96
N HIS A 151 -8.03 8.07 -9.12
CA HIS A 151 -8.11 8.90 -10.33
C HIS A 151 -8.12 10.40 -10.01
#